data_AF-A0A075I2J2-F1
#
_entry.id   AF-A0A075I2J2-F1
#
_cell.length_a   1.000
_cell.length_b   1.000
_cell.length_c   1.000
_cell.angle_alpha   90.00
_cell.angle_beta   90.00
_cell.angle_gamma   90.00
#
_symmetry.space_group_name_H-M   'P 1'
#
loop_
_entity.id
_entity.type
_entity.pdbx_description
1 polymer ?
#
loop_
_entity_poly.entity_id
_entity_poly.type
_entity_poly.pdbx_seq_one_letter_code
_entity_poly.pdbx_strand_id
1 'polypeptide(L)' 'MPSLKKPTISPLSEDGWFGINTVIKKEEFHKLIPKLRKIAQGLVVHEPRQILELEEIKRDEEN' A
#
# COMPACT_ATOMS: atom_id res chain seq x y z
N MET A 1 5.88 6.37 -3.32
CA MET A 1 4.65 5.61 -3.62
C MET A 1 3.55 6.19 -2.76
N PRO A 2 2.39 6.58 -3.32
CA PRO A 2 1.25 7.07 -2.53
C PRO A 2 0.64 5.94 -1.68
N SER A 3 0.10 6.28 -0.51
CA SER A 3 -0.48 5.34 0.48
C SER A 3 -1.39 6.10 1.46
N LEU A 4 -2.34 5.43 2.12
CA LEU A 4 -3.16 6.05 3.19
C LEU A 4 -2.31 6.57 4.36
N LYS A 5 -1.33 5.77 4.83
CA LYS A 5 -0.29 6.19 5.79
C LYS A 5 1.09 5.97 5.20
N LYS A 6 1.49 4.70 5.09
CA LYS A 6 2.72 4.23 4.44
C LYS A 6 2.41 2.94 3.66
N PRO A 7 3.14 2.62 2.59
CA PRO A 7 3.02 1.32 1.95
C PRO A 7 3.47 0.22 2.93
N THR A 8 2.78 -0.91 2.91
CA THR A 8 3.24 -2.12 3.59
C THR A 8 4.30 -2.78 2.72
N ILE A 9 5.44 -3.10 3.32
CA ILE A 9 6.57 -3.76 2.65
C ILE A 9 6.88 -5.04 3.44
N SER A 10 6.83 -6.18 2.76
CA SER A 10 7.10 -7.49 3.36
C SER A 10 8.15 -8.23 2.53
N PRO A 11 9.17 -8.86 3.15
CA PRO A 11 10.07 -9.75 2.43
C PRO A 11 9.29 -10.96 1.89
N LEU A 12 9.66 -11.45 0.71
CA LEU A 12 9.12 -12.68 0.13
C LEU A 12 10.09 -13.84 0.34
N SER A 13 9.68 -15.04 -0.06
CA SER A 13 10.46 -16.26 0.15
C SER A 13 11.80 -16.27 -0.60
N GLU A 14 11.93 -15.50 -1.68
CA GLU A 14 13.15 -15.36 -2.46
C GLU A 14 13.91 -14.11 -2.02
N ASP A 15 15.22 -14.25 -1.76
CA ASP A 15 16.06 -13.15 -1.34
C ASP A 15 16.08 -12.03 -2.39
N GLY A 16 15.95 -10.79 -1.92
CA GLY A 16 15.86 -9.61 -2.77
C GLY A 16 14.45 -9.33 -3.31
N TRP A 17 13.47 -10.21 -3.09
CA TRP A 17 12.08 -9.98 -3.45
C TRP A 17 11.26 -9.41 -2.29
N PHE A 18 10.42 -8.43 -2.62
CA PHE A 18 9.55 -7.75 -1.67
C PHE A 18 8.14 -7.62 -2.22
N GLY A 19 7.17 -7.93 -1.36
CA GLY A 19 5.76 -7.62 -1.60
C GLY A 19 5.48 -6.19 -1.14
N ILE A 20 4.87 -5.39 -2.01
CA ILE A 20 4.42 -4.04 -1.69
C ILE A 20 2.91 -4.00 -1.79
N ASN A 21 2.25 -3.59 -0.70
CA ASN A 21 0.81 -3.31 -0.69
C ASN A 21 0.59 -1.83 -0.38
N THR A 22 -0.19 -1.16 -1.21
CA THR A 22 -0.58 0.22 -0.96
C THR A 22 -1.96 0.52 -1.53
N VAL A 23 -2.61 1.52 -0.94
CA VAL A 23 -3.87 2.08 -1.43
C VAL A 23 -3.58 3.45 -2.00
N ILE A 24 -3.99 3.68 -3.25
CA ILE A 24 -3.77 4.94 -3.97
C ILE A 24 -5.11 5.59 -4.32
N LYS A 25 -5.08 6.89 -4.58
CA LYS A 25 -6.23 7.59 -5.15
C LYS A 25 -6.48 7.13 -6.58
N LYS A 26 -7.76 7.09 -7.00
CA LYS A 26 -8.16 6.62 -8.34
C LYS A 26 -7.56 7.48 -9.44
N GLU A 27 -7.47 8.79 -9.22
CA GLU A 27 -6.88 9.76 -10.18
C GLU A 27 -5.38 9.52 -10.44
N GLU A 28 -4.67 8.89 -9.51
CA GLU A 28 -3.24 8.59 -9.65
C GLU A 28 -2.98 7.26 -10.37
N PHE A 29 -4.00 6.40 -10.49
CA PHE A 29 -3.90 5.07 -11.07
C PHE A 29 -3.25 5.08 -12.46
N HIS A 30 -3.81 5.87 -13.39
CA HIS A 30 -3.33 5.93 -14.77
C HIS A 30 -1.89 6.48 -14.88
N LYS A 31 -1.44 7.29 -13.92
CA LYS A 31 -0.07 7.83 -13.88
C LYS A 31 0.94 6.84 -13.31
N LEU A 32 0.52 6.01 -12.35
CA LEU A 32 1.38 5.09 -11.61
C LEU A 32 1.57 3.76 -12.32
N ILE A 33 0.51 3.16 -12.86
CA ILE A 33 0.57 1.82 -13.46
C ILE A 33 1.67 1.71 -14.54
N PRO A 34 1.83 2.64 -15.49
CA PRO A 34 2.90 2.55 -16.48
C PRO A 34 4.31 2.59 -15.88
N LYS A 35 4.51 3.30 -14.76
CA LYS A 35 5.81 3.36 -14.07
C LYS A 35 6.07 2.06 -13.32
N LEU A 36 5.08 1.53 -12.61
CA LEU A 36 5.19 0.27 -11.87
C LEU A 36 5.45 -0.91 -12.79
N ARG A 37 4.80 -0.97 -13.96
CA ARG A 37 5.03 -2.04 -14.95
C ARG A 37 6.48 -2.12 -15.47
N LYS A 38 7.28 -1.06 -15.29
CA LYS A 38 8.71 -1.06 -15.68
C LYS A 38 9.64 -1.60 -14.59
N ILE A 39 9.19 -1.64 -13.34
CA ILE A 39 10.05 -1.92 -12.17
C ILE A 39 9.50 -3.02 -11.25
N ALA A 40 8.27 -3.49 -11.49
CA ALA A 40 7.58 -4.45 -10.65
C ALA A 40 6.93 -5.55 -11.50
N GLN A 41 6.77 -6.72 -10.89
CA GLN A 41 6.11 -7.89 -11.48
C GLN A 41 4.93 -8.31 -10.61
N GLY A 42 3.96 -9.02 -11.20
CA GLY A 42 2.79 -9.52 -10.47
C GLY A 42 1.88 -8.43 -9.91
N LEU A 43 1.69 -7.32 -10.64
CA LEU A 43 0.86 -6.21 -10.19
C LEU A 43 -0.62 -6.62 -10.09
N VAL A 44 -1.16 -6.60 -8.87
CA VAL A 44 -2.58 -6.88 -8.59
C VAL A 44 -3.28 -5.58 -8.20
N VAL A 45 -4.48 -5.36 -8.74
CA VAL A 45 -5.29 -4.17 -8.49
C VAL A 45 -6.65 -4.60 -7.96
N HIS A 46 -7.06 -4.01 -6.84
CA HIS A 46 -8.37 -4.19 -6.25
C HIS A 46 -9.01 -2.84 -5.94
N GLU A 47 -10.31 -2.72 -6.18
CA GLU A 47 -11.11 -1.58 -5.72
C GLU A 47 -11.78 -1.98 -4.39
N PRO A 48 -11.39 -1.37 -3.25
CA PRO A 48 -11.99 -1.69 -1.96
C PRO A 48 -13.44 -1.23 -1.92
N ARG A 49 -14.33 -2.03 -1.34
CA ARG A 49 -15.75 -1.66 -1.16
C ARG A 49 -15.92 -0.56 -0.10
N GLN A 50 -15.10 -0.60 0.95
CA GLN A 50 -15.13 0.35 2.05
C GLN A 50 -13.73 0.46 2.65
N ILE A 51 -13.36 1.67 3.06
CA ILE A 51 -12.15 1.93 3.84
C ILE A 51 -12.62 2.47 5.19
N LEU A 52 -12.22 1.81 6.28
CA LEU A 52 -12.46 2.29 7.64
C LEU A 52 -11.20 3.01 8.10
N GLU A 53 -11.33 4.30 8.40
CA GLU A 53 -10.27 5.04 9.06
C GLU A 53 -10.26 4.63 10.52
N LEU A 54 -9.18 3.96 10.94
CA LEU A 54 -8.95 3.73 12.36
C LEU A 54 -8.41 5.03 12.95
N GLU A 55 -9.15 5.60 13.88
CA GLU A 55 -8.66 6.68 14.74
C GLU A 55 -7.36 6.25 15.43
N GLU A 56 -6.44 7.18 15.63
CA GLU A 56 -5.27 6.89 16.44
C GLU A 56 -5.75 6.56 17.85
N ILE A 57 -5.63 5.29 18.24
CA ILE A 57 -5.86 4.86 19.62
C ILE A 57 -4.84 5.64 20.45
N LYS A 58 -5.29 6.72 21.10
CA LYS A 58 -4.53 7.35 22.18
C LYS A 58 -4.40 6.26 23.24
N ARG A 59 -3.21 5.67 23.35
CA ARG A 59 -2.84 4.96 24.56
C ARG A 59 -2.73 6.03 25.64
N ASP A 60 -3.85 6.29 26.30
CA ASP A 60 -3.81 6.89 27.62
C ASP A 60 -3.21 5.82 28.54
N GLU A 61 -1.88 5.75 28.57
CA GLU A 61 -1.17 4.98 29.59
C GLU A 61 -1.46 5.68 30.91
N GLU A 62 -2.22 4.98 31.76
CA GLU A 62 -2.53 5.31 33.14
C GLU A 62 -1.23 5.69 33.88
N ASN A 63 -1.19 6.92 34.41
CA ASN A 63 -0.23 7.35 35.43
C ASN A 63 -0.55 6.73 36.79
#